data_AF-A0A2M9KLZ7-F1
#
_entry.id   AF-A0A2M9KLZ7-F1
#
_cell.length_a   1.000
_cell.length_b   1.000
_cell.length_c   1.000
_cell.angle_alpha   90.00
_cell.angle_beta   90.00
_cell.angle_gamma   90.00
#
_symmetry.space_group_name_H-M   'P 1'
#
loop_
_entity.id
_entity.type
_entity.pdbx_description
1 polymer ?
#
loop_
_entity_poly.entity_id
_entity_poly.type
_entity_poly.pdbx_seq_one_letter_code
_entity_poly.pdbx_strand_id
1 'polypeptide(L)'
;MSATGLMGDDAWGRQSGPGWDWLDQHAYHSESWARAEGLQNFLLRHGSKEVPRTEAQPGDIVFYEQVAPGTETAPGETHHAAVVTSVTPDGDIKLTQHTSSFQNVSLDSREHIANRNGGEQRIRIFRPEPDWY
;
A
#
# COMPACT_ATOMS: atom_id res chain seq x y z
N MET A 1 7.49 7.01 26.54
CA MET A 1 6.42 6.28 27.24
C MET A 1 5.56 5.66 26.16
N SER A 2 5.62 4.33 26.04
CA SER A 2 5.04 3.55 24.94
C SER A 2 3.52 3.49 25.09
N ALA A 3 2.79 3.96 24.09
CA ALA A 3 1.35 3.72 24.00
C ALA A 3 1.14 2.36 23.33
N THR A 4 1.02 1.31 24.15
CA THR A 4 0.41 0.04 23.76
C THR A 4 -1.07 0.30 23.50
N GLY A 5 -1.39 0.76 22.29
CA GLY A 5 -2.74 1.10 21.87
C GLY A 5 -3.09 0.40 20.58
N LEU A 6 -4.27 -0.20 20.53
CA LEU A 6 -4.90 -0.84 19.36
C LEU A 6 -5.13 0.12 18.16
N MET A 7 -4.76 1.40 18.33
CA MET A 7 -4.78 2.46 17.32
C MET A 7 -3.36 2.89 16.88
N GLY A 8 -2.32 2.19 17.33
CA GLY A 8 -0.94 2.48 16.97
C GLY A 8 -0.65 2.19 15.50
N ASP A 9 0.41 2.82 15.00
CA ASP A 9 1.03 2.55 13.71
C ASP A 9 1.39 1.07 13.51
N ASP A 10 1.46 0.30 14.59
CA ASP A 10 1.87 -1.09 14.63
C ASP A 10 0.75 -2.13 14.85
N ALA A 11 -0.53 -1.71 14.80
CA ALA A 11 -1.66 -2.62 15.01
C ALA A 11 -2.36 -3.01 13.68
N TRP A 12 -2.77 -4.28 13.50
CA TRP A 12 -3.51 -4.77 12.31
C TRP A 12 -5.01 -5.04 12.57
N GLY A 13 -5.60 -4.35 13.56
CA GLY A 13 -6.88 -4.73 14.16
C GLY A 13 -8.06 -3.83 13.83
N ARG A 14 -9.24 -4.44 13.70
CA ARG A 14 -10.56 -3.80 13.80
C ARG A 14 -11.03 -3.88 15.26
N GLN A 15 -11.39 -2.77 15.89
CA GLN A 15 -12.15 -2.83 17.14
C GLN A 15 -13.65 -2.93 16.83
N SER A 16 -14.42 -3.64 17.67
CA SER A 16 -15.85 -3.41 17.82
C SER A 16 -16.03 -2.18 18.70
N GLY A 17 -16.70 -1.14 18.20
CA GLY A 17 -16.86 0.11 18.91
C GLY A 17 -17.78 -0.01 20.13
N PRO A 18 -17.83 1.01 21.00
CA PRO A 18 -18.72 1.07 22.17
C PRO A 18 -20.23 1.04 21.84
N GLY A 19 -20.62 0.91 20.57
CA GLY A 19 -22.01 0.88 20.11
C GLY A 19 -22.60 2.26 19.86
N TRP A 20 -21.74 3.24 19.52
CA TRP A 20 -22.14 4.63 19.26
C TRP A 20 -21.78 4.98 17.81
N ASP A 21 -22.73 4.78 16.91
CA ASP A 21 -22.58 4.83 15.43
C ASP A 21 -21.80 6.03 14.86
N TRP A 22 -21.82 7.18 15.55
CA TRP A 22 -21.18 8.42 15.08
C TRP A 22 -19.67 8.50 15.38
N LEU A 23 -19.21 8.01 16.55
CA LEU A 23 -17.78 7.93 16.88
C LEU A 23 -17.11 6.74 16.21
N ASP A 24 -17.90 5.69 16.04
CA ASP A 24 -17.51 4.41 15.47
C ASP A 24 -16.98 4.58 14.04
N GLN A 25 -17.66 5.31 13.15
CA GLN A 25 -17.21 5.47 11.75
C GLN A 25 -15.82 6.10 11.56
N HIS A 26 -15.31 6.88 12.52
CA HIS A 26 -14.00 7.54 12.43
C HIS A 26 -12.88 6.82 13.20
N ALA A 27 -13.18 5.76 13.96
CA ALA A 27 -12.27 5.12 14.90
C ALA A 27 -11.87 3.67 14.54
N TYR A 28 -12.30 3.15 13.38
CA TYR A 28 -12.28 1.70 13.14
C TYR A 28 -11.03 1.09 12.50
N HIS A 29 -10.10 1.90 12.01
CA HIS A 29 -8.94 1.41 11.27
C HIS A 29 -7.67 2.00 11.88
N SER A 30 -6.70 1.17 12.24
CA SER A 30 -5.35 1.64 12.57
C SER A 30 -4.75 2.39 11.37
N GLU A 31 -3.79 3.28 11.60
CA GLU A 31 -3.15 4.02 10.50
C GLU A 31 -2.54 3.09 9.44
N SER A 32 -2.05 1.92 9.88
CA SER A 32 -1.54 0.86 9.00
C SER A 32 -2.59 0.24 8.10
N TRP A 33 -3.85 0.22 8.52
CA TRP A 33 -4.97 -0.24 7.70
C TRP A 33 -5.58 0.91 6.86
N ALA A 34 -5.62 2.13 7.39
CA ALA A 34 -6.30 3.25 6.77
C ALA A 34 -5.51 3.94 5.65
N ARG A 35 -4.17 3.86 5.66
CA ARG A 35 -3.29 4.60 4.72
C ARG A 35 -2.25 3.70 4.07
N ALA A 36 -1.94 3.97 2.80
CA ALA A 36 -0.92 3.21 2.05
C ALA A 36 0.47 3.33 2.69
N GLU A 37 0.88 4.54 3.09
CA GLU A 37 2.12 4.76 3.85
C GLU A 37 2.11 3.99 5.19
N GLY A 38 0.99 4.00 5.91
CA GLY A 38 0.85 3.24 7.15
C GLY A 38 1.06 1.75 6.92
N LEU A 39 0.42 1.20 5.88
CA LEU A 39 0.56 -0.22 5.51
C LEU A 39 2.00 -0.56 5.16
N GLN A 40 2.65 0.27 4.35
CA GLN A 40 4.05 0.09 3.97
C GLN A 40 4.96 0.03 5.20
N ASN A 41 4.81 0.98 6.11
CA ASN A 41 5.61 1.07 7.33
C ASN A 41 5.36 -0.12 8.26
N PHE A 42 4.11 -0.57 8.36
CA PHE A 42 3.76 -1.78 9.11
C PHE A 42 4.45 -3.01 8.52
N LEU A 43 4.29 -3.27 7.22
CA LEU A 43 4.94 -4.43 6.58
C LEU A 43 6.46 -4.43 6.81
N LEU A 44 7.12 -3.28 6.64
CA LEU A 44 8.56 -3.11 6.86
C LEU A 44 9.01 -3.44 8.28
N ARG A 45 8.19 -3.14 9.29
CA ARG A 45 8.52 -3.41 10.70
C ARG A 45 8.40 -4.89 11.08
N HIS A 46 7.75 -5.68 10.24
CA HIS A 46 7.32 -7.04 10.56
C HIS A 46 7.69 -8.01 9.44
N GLY A 47 9.00 -8.17 9.28
CA GLY A 47 9.62 -9.17 8.41
C GLY A 47 9.53 -8.91 6.91
N SER A 48 8.62 -8.06 6.42
CA SER A 48 8.50 -7.81 4.98
C SER A 48 9.70 -7.04 4.44
N LYS A 49 10.06 -7.30 3.18
CA LYS A 49 11.21 -6.67 2.53
C LYS A 49 10.85 -6.07 1.19
N GLU A 50 11.55 -4.98 0.86
CA GLU A 50 11.50 -4.44 -0.50
C GLU A 50 12.27 -5.36 -1.45
N VAL A 51 11.67 -5.67 -2.60
CA VAL A 51 12.24 -6.52 -3.64
C VAL A 51 12.36 -5.75 -4.96
N PRO A 52 13.39 -6.01 -5.78
CA PRO A 52 13.49 -5.39 -7.09
C PRO A 52 12.36 -5.88 -8.01
N ARG A 53 11.99 -5.07 -9.01
CA ARG A 53 10.95 -5.42 -10.02
C ARG A 53 11.21 -6.78 -10.68
N THR A 54 12.47 -7.13 -10.91
CA THR A 54 12.89 -8.41 -11.51
C THR A 54 12.63 -9.63 -10.64
N GLU A 55 12.38 -9.45 -9.34
CA GLU A 55 12.08 -10.51 -8.38
C GLU A 55 10.63 -10.51 -7.92
N ALA A 56 9.79 -9.63 -8.48
CA ALA A 56 8.38 -9.53 -8.12
C ALA A 56 7.66 -10.86 -8.36
N GLN A 57 6.73 -11.19 -7.46
CA GLN A 57 5.94 -12.42 -7.48
C GLN A 57 4.47 -12.12 -7.16
N PRO A 58 3.54 -13.00 -7.60
CA PRO A 58 2.15 -12.92 -7.15
C PRO A 58 2.06 -12.88 -5.61
N GLY A 59 1.29 -11.93 -5.09
CA GLY A 59 1.14 -11.69 -3.65
C GLY A 59 2.04 -10.57 -3.10
N ASP A 60 3.07 -10.14 -3.83
CA ASP A 60 3.83 -8.93 -3.47
C ASP A 60 2.90 -7.69 -3.54
N ILE A 61 3.21 -6.67 -2.75
CA ILE A 61 2.46 -5.41 -2.67
C ILE A 61 3.26 -4.29 -3.32
N VAL A 62 2.62 -3.56 -4.22
CA VAL A 62 3.20 -2.40 -4.90
C VAL A 62 2.70 -1.12 -4.24
N PHE A 63 3.63 -0.29 -3.78
CA PHE A 63 3.38 1.06 -3.29
C PHE A 63 3.81 2.11 -4.30
N TYR A 64 3.06 3.21 -4.32
CA TYR A 64 3.31 4.36 -5.17
C TYR A 64 3.68 5.55 -4.30
N GLU A 65 4.96 5.92 -4.37
CA GLU A 65 5.51 7.08 -3.67
C GLU A 65 5.57 8.26 -4.66
N GLN A 66 5.00 9.41 -4.30
CA GLN A 66 4.98 10.57 -5.18
C GLN A 66 6.39 11.17 -5.32
N VAL A 67 6.82 11.46 -6.56
CA VAL A 67 8.14 12.08 -6.82
C VAL A 67 8.00 13.49 -7.36
N ALA A 68 7.06 13.72 -8.28
CA ALA A 68 6.91 15.03 -8.91
C ALA A 68 6.45 16.11 -7.90
N PRO A 69 7.07 17.30 -7.91
CA PRO A 69 6.61 18.44 -7.10
C PRO A 69 5.35 19.08 -7.70
N GLY A 70 4.62 19.85 -6.87
CA GLY A 70 3.47 20.64 -7.32
C GLY A 70 2.21 19.82 -7.64
N THR A 71 2.16 18.59 -7.17
CA THR A 71 1.00 17.69 -7.26
C THR A 71 0.15 17.77 -6.00
N GLU A 72 -1.07 17.20 -6.03
CA GLU A 72 -1.95 17.16 -4.85
C GLU A 72 -1.34 16.35 -3.69
N THR A 73 -0.65 15.26 -4.03
CA THR A 73 0.16 14.46 -3.10
C THR A 73 1.55 15.08 -2.95
N ALA A 74 2.08 15.14 -1.74
CA ALA A 74 3.40 15.70 -1.50
C ALA A 74 4.52 14.73 -1.95
N PRO A 75 5.67 15.23 -2.46
CA PRO A 75 6.81 14.37 -2.74
C PRO A 75 7.26 13.57 -1.51
N GLY A 76 7.51 12.28 -1.70
CA GLY A 76 7.85 11.32 -0.65
C GLY A 76 6.64 10.63 0.00
N GLU A 77 5.41 11.06 -0.27
CA GLU A 77 4.22 10.43 0.29
C GLU A 77 3.81 9.18 -0.50
N THR A 78 3.72 8.05 0.21
CA THR A 78 3.09 6.83 -0.31
C THR A 78 1.58 6.94 -0.19
N HIS A 79 0.93 7.14 -1.34
CA HIS A 79 -0.50 7.48 -1.40
C HIS A 79 -1.36 6.38 -2.00
N HIS A 80 -0.76 5.37 -2.64
CA HIS A 80 -1.51 4.28 -3.25
C HIS A 80 -0.82 2.93 -3.07
N ALA A 81 -1.62 1.87 -3.09
CA ALA A 81 -1.17 0.48 -3.02
C ALA A 81 -1.96 -0.43 -3.97
N ALA A 82 -1.29 -1.45 -4.51
CA ALA A 82 -1.86 -2.48 -5.35
C ALA A 82 -1.23 -3.84 -5.03
N VAL A 83 -1.90 -4.93 -5.36
CA VAL A 83 -1.38 -6.30 -5.20
C VAL A 83 -0.91 -6.82 -6.55
N VAL A 84 0.27 -7.43 -6.59
CA VAL A 84 0.73 -8.21 -7.75
C VAL A 84 -0.14 -9.46 -7.87
N THR A 85 -0.90 -9.57 -8.95
CA THR A 85 -1.76 -10.72 -9.21
C THR A 85 -1.09 -11.76 -10.09
N SER A 86 -0.24 -11.35 -11.02
CA SER A 86 0.58 -12.26 -11.81
C SER A 86 1.85 -11.60 -12.33
N VAL A 87 2.83 -12.42 -12.70
CA VAL A 87 4.00 -12.01 -13.48
C VAL A 87 4.04 -12.89 -14.71
N THR A 88 4.02 -12.28 -15.90
CA THR A 88 4.01 -13.01 -17.16
C THR A 88 5.42 -13.51 -17.51
N PRO A 89 5.56 -14.50 -18.42
CA PRO A 89 6.88 -15.04 -18.78
C PRO A 89 7.88 -14.03 -19.36
N ASP A 90 7.39 -12.95 -19.96
CA ASP A 90 8.18 -11.83 -20.47
C ASP A 90 8.50 -10.76 -19.40
N GLY A 91 8.04 -10.95 -18.16
CA GLY A 91 8.36 -10.10 -17.01
C GLY A 91 7.36 -8.97 -16.73
N ASP A 92 6.24 -8.89 -17.45
CA ASP A 92 5.20 -7.90 -17.15
C ASP A 92 4.47 -8.26 -15.85
N ILE A 93 4.35 -7.27 -14.97
CA ILE A 93 3.75 -7.40 -13.64
C ILE A 93 2.29 -6.96 -13.75
N LYS A 94 1.36 -7.87 -13.49
CA LYS A 94 -0.07 -7.56 -13.43
C LYS A 94 -0.47 -7.19 -12.02
N LEU A 95 -1.26 -6.12 -11.92
CA LEU A 95 -1.69 -5.54 -10.67
C LEU A 95 -3.21 -5.51 -10.56
N THR A 96 -3.69 -5.65 -9.34
CA THR A 96 -5.08 -5.32 -8.98
C THR A 96 -5.08 -4.34 -7.80
N GLN A 97 -5.90 -3.31 -7.89
CA GLN A 97 -6.03 -2.27 -6.86
C GLN A 97 -7.48 -2.08 -6.43
N HIS A 98 -7.68 -1.47 -5.26
CA HIS A 98 -9.02 -1.30 -4.69
C HIS A 98 -9.82 -0.16 -5.35
N THR A 99 -9.15 0.92 -5.76
CA THR A 99 -9.78 2.03 -6.48
C THR A 99 -9.82 1.69 -7.97
N SER A 100 -10.91 2.04 -8.64
CA SER A 100 -11.21 1.73 -10.05
C SER A 100 -11.32 0.23 -10.37
N SER A 101 -11.89 -0.09 -11.54
CA SER A 101 -12.00 -1.47 -12.05
C SER A 101 -10.66 -2.03 -12.58
N PHE A 102 -9.52 -1.56 -12.04
CA PHE A 102 -8.19 -2.03 -12.42
C PHE A 102 -7.91 -3.41 -11.82
N GLN A 103 -8.24 -4.42 -12.61
CA GLN A 103 -7.97 -5.82 -12.36
C GLN A 103 -6.99 -6.34 -13.42
N ASN A 104 -5.89 -6.95 -12.97
CA ASN A 104 -4.84 -7.51 -13.82
C ASN A 104 -4.27 -6.53 -14.86
N VAL A 105 -4.12 -5.25 -14.48
CA VAL A 105 -3.55 -4.21 -15.34
C VAL A 105 -2.02 -4.31 -15.28
N SER A 106 -1.36 -4.12 -16.43
CA SER A 106 0.11 -4.05 -16.49
C SER A 106 0.63 -2.88 -15.65
N LEU A 107 1.66 -3.12 -14.85
CA LEU A 107 2.36 -2.11 -14.07
C LEU A 107 2.86 -0.97 -14.97
N ASP A 108 3.46 -1.28 -16.12
CA ASP A 108 4.00 -0.28 -17.04
C ASP A 108 2.88 0.60 -17.63
N SER A 109 1.76 -0.02 -18.00
CA SER A 109 0.57 0.73 -18.45
C SER A 109 0.05 1.66 -17.35
N ARG A 110 0.00 1.18 -16.10
CA ARG A 110 -0.48 1.94 -14.96
C ARG A 110 0.45 3.09 -14.60
N GLU A 111 1.77 2.88 -14.67
CA GLU A 111 2.82 3.87 -14.44
C GLU A 111 2.74 4.98 -15.50
N HIS A 112 2.59 4.61 -16.78
CA HIS A 112 2.41 5.57 -17.87
C HIS A 112 1.19 6.48 -17.65
N ILE A 113 0.05 5.90 -17.26
CA ILE A 113 -1.17 6.65 -16.96
C ILE A 113 -0.98 7.53 -15.72
N ALA A 114 -0.29 7.04 -14.68
CA ALA A 114 0.00 7.81 -13.47
C ALA A 114 0.81 9.07 -13.80
N ASN A 115 1.92 8.88 -14.50
CA ASN A 115 2.86 9.94 -14.85
C ASN A 115 2.18 11.03 -15.67
N ARG A 116 1.27 10.65 -16.57
CA ARG A 116 0.49 11.60 -17.37
C ARG A 116 -0.51 12.42 -16.55
N ASN A 117 -1.14 11.81 -15.54
CA ASN A 117 -2.28 12.41 -14.85
C ASN A 117 -1.93 13.07 -13.51
N GLY A 118 -0.89 12.57 -12.83
CA GLY A 118 -0.52 12.94 -11.46
C GLY A 118 0.98 13.14 -11.24
N GLY A 119 1.77 13.14 -12.31
CA GLY A 119 3.23 13.31 -12.24
C GLY A 119 3.98 12.03 -11.88
N GLU A 120 5.31 12.10 -11.92
CA GLU A 120 6.21 10.98 -11.68
C GLU A 120 5.98 10.32 -10.32
N GLN A 121 5.94 8.98 -10.32
CA GLN A 121 5.80 8.15 -9.12
C GLN A 121 6.92 7.12 -9.06
N ARG A 122 7.44 6.87 -7.86
CA ARG A 122 8.40 5.80 -7.59
C ARG A 122 7.64 4.56 -7.14
N ILE A 123 7.84 3.48 -7.89
CA ILE A 123 7.27 2.17 -7.59
C ILE A 123 8.17 1.42 -6.61
N ARG A 124 7.59 0.98 -5.50
CA ARG A 124 8.29 0.17 -4.48
C ARG A 124 7.52 -1.12 -4.26
N ILE A 125 8.19 -2.27 -4.38
CA ILE A 125 7.54 -3.58 -4.32
C ILE A 125 8.00 -4.28 -3.04
N PHE A 126 7.04 -4.75 -2.25
CA PHE A 126 7.27 -5.39 -0.97
C PHE A 126 6.77 -6.81 -1.00
N ARG A 127 7.60 -7.74 -0.53
CA ARG A 127 7.19 -9.12 -0.24
C ARG A 127 6.75 -9.21 1.20
N PRO A 128 5.45 -9.46 1.48
CA PRO A 128 5.00 -9.72 2.83
C PRO A 128 5.65 -10.99 3.37
N GLU A 129 6.37 -10.89 4.48
CA GLU A 129 6.91 -12.03 5.22
C GLU A 129 6.49 -11.88 6.69
N PRO A 130 5.20 -12.14 7.01
CA PRO A 130 4.66 -11.87 8.34
C PRO A 130 5.42 -12.65 9.42
N ASP A 131 5.92 -11.94 10.43
CA ASP A 131 6.52 -12.52 11.63
C ASP A 131 5.59 -12.42 12.87
N TRP A 132 4.36 -11.92 12.68
CA TRP A 132 3.31 -11.88 13.70
C TRP A 132 2.42 -13.14 13.66
N TYR A 133 2.25 -13.80 14.80
CA TYR A 133 1.25 -14.87 15.04
C TYR A 133 0.74 -14.83 16.48
#